data_AF-Q54MP0-F1
#
_entry.id   AF-Q54MP0-F1
#
_cell.length_a   1.000
_cell.length_b   1.000
_cell.length_c   1.000
_cell.angle_alpha   90.00
_cell.angle_beta   90.00
_cell.angle_gamma   90.00
#
_symmetry.space_group_name_H-M   'P 1'
#
loop_
_entity.id
_entity.type
_entity.pdbx_description
1 polymer ?
#
loop_
_entity_poly.entity_id
_entity_poly.type
_entity_poly.pdbx_seq_one_letter_code
_entity_poly.pdbx_strand_id
1 'polypeptide(L)'
;MSVAPTKVKFFFGKNCTGESFEYDEGETVRFNYGDEWNDKFMSCIVGASVKCNIWEHNEIDTPTPGKYEQLAQGSTNNDLTSINGLSKFQVIPGDFQWAVDVKIVDNIANTPVGSYEMTLIPFGVPQVVCRDGDDFVQMPIPQLSPADSEIVTQVAVRDTRTGVYVANGSCYFKYDPSTGQVSIRKPVETFPPNMDTVQDDNTSFIFNLNATA
;
A
#
# COMPACT_ATOMS: atom_id res chain seq x y z
N MET A 1 -16.63 -23.33 -5.00
CA MET A 1 -16.49 -22.22 -4.04
C MET A 1 -16.18 -20.96 -4.82
N SER A 2 -16.67 -19.81 -4.38
CA SER A 2 -16.43 -18.53 -5.03
C SER A 2 -16.37 -17.43 -3.98
N VAL A 3 -15.80 -16.30 -4.36
CA VAL A 3 -15.81 -15.04 -3.61
C VAL A 3 -16.43 -13.96 -4.52
N ALA A 4 -16.92 -12.87 -3.95
CA ALA A 4 -17.39 -11.74 -4.75
C ALA A 4 -16.26 -11.22 -5.66
N PRO A 5 -16.57 -10.65 -6.84
CA PRO A 5 -15.54 -10.24 -7.81
C PRO A 5 -14.50 -9.27 -7.26
N THR A 6 -14.89 -8.39 -6.34
CA THR A 6 -14.06 -7.32 -5.76
C THR A 6 -13.46 -7.70 -4.41
N LYS A 7 -13.36 -9.00 -4.08
CA LYS A 7 -12.89 -9.49 -2.79
C LYS A 7 -11.87 -10.62 -2.95
N VAL A 8 -11.08 -10.83 -1.91
CA VAL A 8 -10.23 -12.02 -1.74
C VAL A 8 -10.70 -12.76 -0.50
N LYS A 9 -10.75 -14.10 -0.56
CA LYS A 9 -11.10 -14.94 0.58
C LYS A 9 -9.93 -15.82 0.96
N PHE A 10 -9.37 -15.62 2.14
CA PHE A 10 -8.32 -16.46 2.69
C PHE A 10 -8.88 -17.52 3.63
N PHE A 11 -8.19 -18.65 3.73
CA PHE A 11 -8.58 -19.81 4.54
C PHE A 11 -7.41 -20.32 5.38
N PHE A 12 -7.71 -20.83 6.58
CA PHE A 12 -6.70 -21.45 7.44
C PHE A 12 -6.29 -22.87 6.99
N GLY A 13 -7.14 -23.57 6.25
CA GLY A 13 -6.82 -24.87 5.67
C GLY A 13 -6.32 -24.76 4.23
N LYS A 14 -5.63 -25.79 3.75
CA LYS A 14 -5.34 -25.97 2.31
C LYS A 14 -6.63 -26.30 1.53
N ASN A 15 -6.60 -26.16 0.22
CA ASN A 15 -7.72 -26.41 -0.70
C ASN A 15 -8.99 -25.60 -0.38
N CYS A 16 -8.82 -24.39 0.15
CA CYS A 16 -9.90 -23.48 0.53
C CYS A 16 -10.86 -24.11 1.56
N THR A 17 -10.30 -24.72 2.61
CA THR A 17 -11.06 -25.39 3.68
C THR A 17 -10.85 -24.73 5.04
N GLY A 18 -11.75 -24.99 5.98
CA GLY A 18 -11.68 -24.47 7.33
C GLY A 18 -12.26 -23.06 7.47
N GLU A 19 -11.86 -22.38 8.54
CA GLU A 19 -12.23 -20.99 8.81
C GLU A 19 -11.66 -20.06 7.73
N SER A 20 -12.39 -18.98 7.43
CA SER A 20 -12.10 -18.11 6.30
C SER A 20 -12.50 -16.67 6.56
N PHE A 21 -11.74 -15.74 5.98
CA PHE A 21 -11.97 -14.30 6.06
C PHE A 21 -11.97 -13.69 4.66
N GLU A 22 -12.85 -12.72 4.45
CA GLU A 22 -12.95 -12.00 3.19
C GLU A 22 -12.44 -10.58 3.36
N TYR A 23 -11.71 -10.11 2.36
CA TYR A 23 -11.12 -8.78 2.30
C TYR A 23 -11.52 -8.09 1.00
N ASP A 24 -11.85 -6.82 1.08
CA ASP A 24 -12.32 -5.97 0.00
C ASP A 24 -11.16 -5.38 -0.82
N GLU A 25 -11.49 -5.02 -2.06
CA GLU A 25 -10.65 -4.18 -2.90
C GLU A 25 -10.24 -2.90 -2.16
N GLY A 26 -8.95 -2.56 -2.22
CA GLY A 26 -8.37 -1.41 -1.53
C GLY A 26 -7.84 -1.73 -0.14
N GLU A 27 -8.06 -2.94 0.39
CA GLU A 27 -7.51 -3.33 1.69
C GLU A 27 -6.05 -3.77 1.57
N THR A 28 -5.25 -3.26 2.51
CA THR A 28 -3.91 -3.76 2.81
C THR A 28 -3.91 -4.30 4.22
N VAL A 29 -3.54 -5.56 4.40
CA VAL A 29 -3.49 -6.21 5.70
C VAL A 29 -2.06 -6.58 6.01
N ARG A 30 -1.64 -6.23 7.23
CA ARG A 30 -0.34 -6.57 7.79
C ARG A 30 -0.54 -7.29 9.11
N PHE A 31 0.24 -8.33 9.33
CA PHE A 31 0.34 -9.04 10.58
C PHE A 31 1.72 -8.80 11.17
N ASN A 32 1.75 -8.33 12.40
CA ASN A 32 2.96 -8.22 13.20
C ASN A 32 3.18 -9.51 13.99
N TYR A 33 4.39 -9.68 14.52
CA TYR A 33 4.70 -10.79 15.40
C TYR A 33 3.74 -10.83 16.61
N GLY A 34 3.04 -11.95 16.77
CA GLY A 34 2.07 -12.16 17.83
C GLY A 34 0.62 -11.89 17.44
N ASP A 35 0.37 -11.33 16.25
CA ASP A 35 -0.99 -11.19 15.73
C ASP A 35 -1.62 -12.57 15.52
N GLU A 36 -2.91 -12.67 15.83
CA GLU A 36 -3.65 -13.94 15.91
C GLU A 36 -3.57 -14.76 14.60
N TRP A 37 -3.58 -14.07 13.47
CA TRP A 37 -3.67 -14.67 12.13
C TRP A 37 -2.36 -14.67 11.35
N ASN A 38 -1.27 -14.17 11.96
CA ASN A 38 0.05 -14.25 11.33
C ASN A 38 0.40 -15.71 11.00
N ASP A 39 0.81 -15.95 9.76
CA ASP A 39 1.18 -17.27 9.23
C ASP A 39 0.08 -18.35 9.30
N LYS A 40 -1.20 -17.96 9.46
CA LYS A 40 -2.32 -18.91 9.55
C LYS A 40 -2.97 -19.23 8.22
N PHE A 41 -2.87 -18.34 7.24
CA PHE A 41 -3.52 -18.53 5.95
C PHE A 41 -2.74 -19.51 5.07
N MET A 42 -3.44 -20.54 4.60
CA MET A 42 -2.86 -21.67 3.86
C MET A 42 -3.40 -21.79 2.44
N SER A 43 -4.50 -21.13 2.11
CA SER A 43 -5.06 -21.07 0.76
C SER A 43 -5.95 -19.84 0.59
N CYS A 44 -6.24 -19.46 -0.65
CA CYS A 44 -7.18 -18.37 -0.92
C CYS A 44 -7.91 -18.52 -2.27
N ILE A 45 -9.00 -17.76 -2.41
CA ILE A 45 -9.71 -17.53 -3.67
C ILE A 45 -9.67 -16.03 -3.94
N VAL A 46 -9.20 -15.65 -5.13
CA VAL A 46 -9.11 -14.26 -5.58
C VAL A 46 -10.31 -13.96 -6.47
N GLY A 47 -11.02 -12.86 -6.19
CA GLY A 47 -12.15 -12.40 -7.00
C GLY A 47 -11.76 -12.07 -8.44
N ALA A 48 -12.73 -12.10 -9.35
CA ALA A 48 -12.48 -11.88 -10.78
C ALA A 48 -12.04 -10.45 -11.14
N SER A 49 -12.28 -9.47 -10.27
CA SER A 49 -11.97 -8.05 -10.51
C SER A 49 -10.75 -7.55 -9.73
N VAL A 50 -10.11 -8.39 -8.92
CA VAL A 50 -8.99 -7.99 -8.06
C VAL A 50 -7.79 -8.91 -8.24
N LYS A 51 -6.59 -8.38 -8.00
CA LYS A 51 -5.37 -9.16 -7.78
C LYS A 51 -5.00 -9.11 -6.30
N CYS A 52 -4.15 -10.02 -5.87
CA CYS A 52 -3.61 -9.99 -4.52
C CYS A 52 -2.09 -10.08 -4.53
N ASN A 53 -1.42 -9.07 -4.00
CA ASN A 53 0.00 -9.14 -3.71
C ASN A 53 0.17 -9.76 -2.32
N ILE A 54 1.06 -10.74 -2.16
CA ILE A 54 1.28 -11.44 -0.90
C ILE A 54 2.78 -11.48 -0.55
N TRP A 55 3.10 -11.37 0.74
CA TRP A 55 4.47 -11.35 1.24
C TRP A 55 4.67 -12.25 2.46
N GLU A 56 5.86 -12.86 2.51
CA GLU A 56 6.35 -13.58 3.69
C GLU A 56 6.67 -12.65 4.86
N HIS A 57 7.27 -11.50 4.55
CA HIS A 57 7.67 -10.50 5.53
C HIS A 57 7.13 -9.15 5.10
N ASN A 58 6.67 -8.36 6.07
CA ASN A 58 6.27 -6.96 5.88
C ASN A 58 7.40 -5.97 6.17
N GLU A 59 8.58 -6.44 6.57
CA GLU A 59 9.70 -5.58 6.98
C GLU A 59 10.58 -5.19 5.79
N ILE A 60 10.95 -3.91 5.71
CA ILE A 60 11.88 -3.39 4.68
C ILE A 60 13.34 -3.72 4.99
N ASP A 61 13.72 -3.74 6.27
CA ASP A 61 15.12 -3.77 6.72
C ASP A 61 15.65 -5.19 7.01
N THR A 62 15.11 -6.19 6.34
CA THR A 62 15.66 -7.55 6.42
C THR A 62 16.80 -7.72 5.41
N PRO A 63 17.94 -8.32 5.79
CA PRO A 63 19.08 -8.51 4.87
C PRO A 63 18.74 -9.42 3.68
N THR A 64 17.60 -10.09 3.71
CA THR A 64 17.05 -10.88 2.61
C THR A 64 15.56 -10.58 2.57
N PRO A 65 15.06 -9.91 1.50
CA PRO A 65 13.63 -9.70 1.33
C PRO A 65 12.90 -11.04 1.44
N GLY A 66 11.81 -11.05 2.21
CA GLY A 66 10.91 -12.21 2.28
C GLY A 66 10.35 -12.54 0.89
N LYS A 67 9.81 -13.74 0.73
CA LYS A 67 9.18 -14.12 -0.53
C LYS A 67 8.00 -13.22 -0.87
N TYR A 68 7.79 -13.05 -2.17
CA TYR A 68 6.72 -12.26 -2.74
C TYR A 68 6.06 -13.04 -3.88
N GLU A 69 4.74 -12.94 -3.96
CA GLU A 69 3.98 -13.47 -5.09
C GLU A 69 2.78 -12.55 -5.40
N GLN A 70 2.41 -12.48 -6.69
CA GLN A 70 1.16 -11.87 -7.12
C GLN A 70 0.19 -12.93 -7.58
N LEU A 71 -0.96 -13.00 -6.91
CA LEU A 71 -2.05 -13.90 -7.22
C LEU A 71 -2.98 -13.27 -8.25
N ALA A 72 -3.26 -14.02 -9.32
CA ALA A 72 -4.04 -13.54 -10.45
C ALA A 72 -5.54 -13.42 -10.15
N GLN A 73 -6.23 -12.55 -10.90
CA GLN A 73 -7.68 -12.42 -10.87
C GLN A 73 -8.40 -13.76 -11.10
N GLY A 74 -9.43 -14.02 -10.31
CA GLY A 74 -10.24 -15.23 -10.44
C GLY A 74 -9.52 -16.53 -10.07
N SER A 75 -8.28 -16.46 -9.56
CA SER A 75 -7.50 -17.65 -9.22
C SER A 75 -8.00 -18.33 -7.95
N THR A 76 -7.80 -19.65 -7.89
CA THR A 76 -7.94 -20.44 -6.67
C THR A 76 -6.57 -21.00 -6.31
N ASN A 77 -6.02 -20.53 -5.19
CA ASN A 77 -4.68 -20.87 -4.72
C ASN A 77 -4.84 -21.87 -3.58
N ASN A 78 -4.84 -23.15 -3.92
CA ASN A 78 -5.10 -24.25 -2.97
C ASN A 78 -4.02 -24.41 -1.89
N ASP A 79 -2.83 -23.85 -2.10
CA ASP A 79 -1.71 -23.97 -1.19
C ASP A 79 -0.82 -22.73 -1.31
N LEU A 80 -0.72 -21.97 -0.22
CA LEU A 80 0.15 -20.79 -0.13
C LEU A 80 1.49 -21.10 0.57
N THR A 81 1.82 -22.37 0.84
CA THR A 81 3.09 -22.71 1.51
C THR A 81 4.34 -22.31 0.73
N SER A 82 4.23 -21.95 -0.55
CA SER A 82 5.31 -21.29 -1.31
C SER A 82 5.80 -20.03 -0.60
N ILE A 83 4.89 -19.23 -0.02
CA ILE A 83 5.20 -17.98 0.70
C ILE A 83 5.86 -18.23 2.06
N ASN A 84 5.73 -19.43 2.63
CA ASN A 84 6.35 -19.84 3.90
C ASN A 84 5.93 -19.02 5.14
N GLY A 85 4.66 -18.61 5.16
CA GLY A 85 4.06 -17.80 6.24
C GLY A 85 3.62 -16.46 5.69
N LEU A 86 2.33 -16.15 5.75
CA LEU A 86 1.78 -14.93 5.18
C LEU A 86 1.70 -13.85 6.26
N SER A 87 2.53 -12.80 6.15
CA SER A 87 2.53 -11.66 7.08
C SER A 87 1.96 -10.38 6.47
N LYS A 88 1.84 -10.28 5.14
CA LYS A 88 1.18 -9.14 4.51
C LYS A 88 0.52 -9.51 3.20
N PHE A 89 -0.58 -8.82 2.89
CA PHE A 89 -1.16 -8.82 1.55
C PHE A 89 -1.85 -7.49 1.20
N GLN A 90 -1.98 -7.22 -0.10
CA GLN A 90 -2.75 -6.10 -0.65
C GLN A 90 -3.78 -6.65 -1.64
N VAL A 91 -5.04 -6.25 -1.51
CA VAL A 91 -6.09 -6.52 -2.49
C VAL A 91 -6.22 -5.29 -3.39
N ILE A 92 -5.80 -5.42 -4.64
CA ILE A 92 -5.75 -4.31 -5.60
C ILE A 92 -6.73 -4.55 -6.76
N PRO A 93 -7.23 -3.51 -7.44
CA PRO A 93 -8.06 -3.71 -8.61
C PRO A 93 -7.27 -4.40 -9.73
N GLY A 94 -7.94 -5.22 -10.53
CA GLY A 94 -7.31 -6.13 -11.48
C GLY A 94 -6.43 -5.48 -12.55
N ASP A 95 -6.80 -4.27 -12.97
CA ASP A 95 -6.06 -3.51 -13.99
C ASP A 95 -4.77 -2.87 -13.44
N PHE A 96 -4.53 -2.97 -12.14
CA PHE A 96 -3.36 -2.44 -11.46
C PHE A 96 -2.33 -3.53 -11.18
N GLN A 97 -1.07 -3.14 -10.98
CA GLN A 97 0.05 -4.06 -10.77
C GLN A 97 0.53 -4.04 -9.33
N TRP A 98 0.56 -2.88 -8.70
CA TRP A 98 1.01 -2.68 -7.32
C TRP A 98 0.26 -1.51 -6.71
N ALA A 99 0.39 -1.30 -5.41
CA ALA A 99 -0.19 -0.14 -4.74
C ALA A 99 0.75 0.42 -3.69
N VAL A 100 0.61 1.72 -3.43
CA VAL A 100 1.29 2.43 -2.35
C VAL A 100 0.27 2.77 -1.30
N ASP A 101 0.48 2.32 -0.08
CA ASP A 101 -0.37 2.74 1.04
C ASP A 101 0.22 4.03 1.59
N VAL A 102 -0.58 5.10 1.63
CA VAL A 102 -0.10 6.43 2.05
C VAL A 102 -0.90 6.98 3.20
N LYS A 103 -0.23 7.65 4.12
CA LYS A 103 -0.88 8.51 5.12
C LYS A 103 -0.09 9.79 5.34
N ILE A 104 -0.75 10.80 5.87
CA ILE A 104 -0.12 12.04 6.31
C ILE A 104 -0.13 12.09 7.85
N VAL A 105 0.96 12.56 8.42
CA VAL A 105 1.08 12.91 9.84
C VAL A 105 1.49 14.36 9.93
N ASP A 106 0.70 15.15 10.66
CA ASP A 106 1.04 16.54 10.95
C ASP A 106 1.90 16.66 12.21
N ASN A 107 3.10 17.22 12.06
CA ASN A 107 4.02 17.52 13.17
C ASN A 107 4.05 19.03 13.52
N ILE A 108 3.12 19.83 13.00
CA ILE A 108 3.02 21.25 13.33
C ILE A 108 2.45 21.40 14.75
N ALA A 109 3.03 22.30 15.54
CA ALA A 109 2.59 22.49 16.92
C ALA A 109 1.21 23.17 16.98
N ASN A 110 0.36 22.72 17.90
CA ASN A 110 -0.96 23.30 18.20
C ASN A 110 -1.97 23.26 17.04
N THR A 111 -1.82 22.33 16.11
CA THR A 111 -2.79 22.05 15.05
C THR A 111 -3.66 20.86 15.47
N PRO A 112 -5.00 21.00 15.42
CA PRO A 112 -5.90 19.87 15.67
C PRO A 112 -5.75 18.78 14.60
N VAL A 113 -5.94 17.51 15.00
CA VAL A 113 -6.00 16.38 14.07
C VAL A 113 -7.03 16.65 12.96
N GLY A 114 -6.67 16.34 11.71
CA GLY A 114 -7.52 16.57 10.53
C GLY A 114 -7.44 17.99 9.97
N SER A 115 -6.53 18.83 10.49
CA SER A 115 -6.29 20.18 9.95
C SER A 115 -5.65 20.16 8.57
N TYR A 116 -5.03 19.05 8.17
CA TYR A 116 -4.34 18.94 6.89
C TYR A 116 -4.87 17.78 6.05
N GLU A 117 -4.97 18.04 4.75
CA GLU A 117 -5.39 17.08 3.74
C GLU A 117 -4.30 17.02 2.67
N MET A 118 -3.72 15.83 2.50
CA MET A 118 -2.76 15.53 1.44
C MET A 118 -3.51 14.97 0.24
N THR A 119 -3.19 15.48 -0.94
CA THR A 119 -3.58 14.90 -2.23
C THR A 119 -2.32 14.42 -2.94
N LEU A 120 -2.34 13.16 -3.36
CA LEU A 120 -1.31 12.57 -4.23
C LEU A 120 -1.89 12.28 -5.60
N ILE A 121 -1.19 12.68 -6.66
CA ILE A 121 -1.63 12.51 -8.06
C ILE A 121 -0.51 11.86 -8.87
N PRO A 122 -0.48 10.52 -9.01
CA PRO A 122 0.46 9.87 -9.90
C PRO A 122 0.13 10.19 -11.36
N PHE A 123 1.16 10.26 -12.20
CA PHE A 123 0.99 10.61 -13.61
C PHE A 123 0.04 9.64 -14.33
N GLY A 124 -1.10 10.16 -14.80
CA GLY A 124 -2.09 9.36 -15.53
C GLY A 124 -2.96 8.45 -14.65
N VAL A 125 -2.89 8.57 -13.33
CA VAL A 125 -3.65 7.77 -12.35
C VAL A 125 -4.59 8.70 -11.56
N PRO A 126 -5.80 8.25 -11.17
CA PRO A 126 -6.66 9.00 -10.26
C PRO A 126 -5.94 9.42 -8.98
N GLN A 127 -6.28 10.59 -8.47
CA GLN A 127 -5.71 11.09 -7.21
C GLN A 127 -6.21 10.29 -6.02
N VAL A 128 -5.38 10.20 -4.97
CA VAL A 128 -5.80 9.77 -3.64
C VAL A 128 -5.73 10.96 -2.67
N VAL A 129 -6.60 10.94 -1.66
CA VAL A 129 -6.69 11.97 -0.64
C VAL A 129 -6.60 11.31 0.72
N CYS A 130 -5.73 11.83 1.59
CA CYS A 130 -5.56 11.38 2.97
C CYS A 130 -5.68 12.59 3.89
N ARG A 131 -6.37 12.46 5.02
CA ARG A 131 -6.35 13.49 6.05
C ARG A 131 -5.47 13.06 7.21
N ASP A 132 -4.89 14.05 7.88
CA ASP A 132 -4.16 13.81 9.12
C ASP A 132 -5.09 13.17 10.16
N GLY A 133 -4.63 12.10 10.80
CA GLY A 133 -5.40 11.27 11.72
C GLY A 133 -6.15 10.10 11.09
N ASP A 134 -6.29 10.06 9.76
CA ASP A 134 -6.83 8.88 9.08
C ASP A 134 -5.77 7.77 8.99
N ASP A 135 -6.23 6.54 8.78
CA ASP A 135 -5.34 5.41 8.47
C ASP A 135 -4.81 5.49 7.02
N PHE A 136 -3.95 4.55 6.65
CA PHE A 136 -3.42 4.45 5.30
C PHE A 136 -4.52 4.33 4.24
N VAL A 137 -4.32 5.06 3.13
CA VAL A 137 -5.15 4.99 1.93
C VAL A 137 -4.33 4.35 0.81
N GLN A 138 -4.89 3.31 0.20
CA GLN A 138 -4.24 2.60 -0.89
C GLN A 138 -4.30 3.42 -2.20
N MET A 139 -3.16 3.59 -2.83
CA MET A 139 -2.98 4.24 -4.14
C MET A 139 -2.51 3.21 -5.16
N PRO A 140 -3.42 2.57 -5.92
CA PRO A 140 -3.05 1.56 -6.88
C PRO A 140 -2.37 2.18 -8.12
N ILE A 141 -1.31 1.54 -8.61
CA ILE A 141 -0.51 1.98 -9.76
C ILE A 141 -0.57 0.92 -10.89
N PRO A 142 -0.89 1.32 -12.13
CA PRO A 142 -0.98 0.40 -13.26
C PRO A 142 0.39 -0.22 -13.58
N GLN A 143 0.37 -1.28 -14.39
CA GLN A 143 1.61 -1.82 -14.91
C GLN A 143 2.33 -0.76 -15.77
N LEU A 144 3.57 -0.44 -15.39
CA LEU A 144 4.42 0.47 -16.15
C LEU A 144 5.24 -0.31 -17.18
N SER A 145 5.81 0.40 -18.16
CA SER A 145 6.70 -0.19 -19.16
C SER A 145 7.99 0.63 -19.30
N PRO A 146 9.15 0.10 -18.87
CA PRO A 146 9.36 -1.16 -18.13
C PRO A 146 8.59 -1.27 -16.80
N ALA A 147 8.41 -2.50 -16.30
CA ALA A 147 7.63 -2.76 -15.07
C ALA A 147 8.23 -2.12 -13.81
N ASP A 148 9.55 -1.88 -13.80
CA ASP A 148 10.30 -1.23 -12.73
C ASP A 148 10.54 0.27 -13.01
N SER A 149 9.73 0.88 -13.89
CA SER A 149 9.79 2.32 -14.12
C SER A 149 9.37 3.11 -12.88
N GLU A 150 9.87 4.34 -12.79
CA GLU A 150 9.36 5.31 -11.84
C GLU A 150 8.05 5.93 -12.34
N ILE A 151 7.12 6.18 -11.42
CA ILE A 151 5.98 7.07 -11.66
C ILE A 151 6.16 8.36 -10.84
N VAL A 152 6.09 9.50 -11.52
CA VAL A 152 6.06 10.80 -10.86
C VAL A 152 4.69 11.01 -10.23
N THR A 153 4.68 11.47 -8.98
CA THR A 153 3.48 11.74 -8.20
C THR A 153 3.54 13.14 -7.65
N GLN A 154 2.55 13.97 -8.00
CA GLN A 154 2.36 15.28 -7.40
C GLN A 154 1.97 15.11 -5.93
N VAL A 155 2.55 15.92 -5.06
CA VAL A 155 2.22 16.01 -3.64
C VAL A 155 1.69 17.41 -3.37
N ALA A 156 0.49 17.51 -2.79
CA ALA A 156 -0.08 18.78 -2.37
C ALA A 156 -0.73 18.62 -1.00
N VAL A 157 -0.42 19.49 -0.05
CA VAL A 157 -1.03 19.50 1.28
C VAL A 157 -1.76 20.82 1.48
N ARG A 158 -3.02 20.75 1.86
CA ARG A 158 -3.90 21.89 2.11
C ARG A 158 -4.27 21.96 3.59
N ASP A 159 -4.17 23.14 4.18
CA ASP A 159 -4.82 23.44 5.46
C ASP A 159 -6.33 23.54 5.22
N THR A 160 -7.09 22.62 5.77
CA THR A 160 -8.55 22.50 5.54
C THR A 160 -9.34 23.64 6.17
N ARG A 161 -8.75 24.37 7.13
CA ARG A 161 -9.38 25.49 7.82
C ARG A 161 -9.29 26.78 7.02
N THR A 162 -8.19 26.97 6.30
CA THR A 162 -7.91 28.19 5.53
C THR A 162 -8.05 28.00 4.01
N GLY A 163 -8.00 26.76 3.53
CA GLY A 163 -7.97 26.41 2.11
C GLY A 163 -6.61 26.64 1.44
N VAL A 164 -5.59 27.08 2.19
CA VAL A 164 -4.26 27.39 1.66
C VAL A 164 -3.44 26.12 1.49
N TYR A 165 -2.71 26.00 0.39
CA TYR A 165 -1.72 24.95 0.19
C TYR A 165 -0.44 25.30 0.96
N VAL A 166 -0.04 24.43 1.88
CA VAL A 166 1.13 24.60 2.76
C VAL A 166 2.34 23.78 2.33
N ALA A 167 2.13 22.82 1.44
CA ALA A 167 3.20 22.04 0.80
C ALA A 167 2.76 21.71 -0.63
N ASN A 168 3.68 21.83 -1.59
CA ASN A 168 3.44 21.48 -2.99
C ASN A 168 4.75 21.04 -3.64
N GLY A 169 4.71 19.93 -4.36
CA GLY A 169 5.90 19.35 -4.98
C GLY A 169 5.61 18.02 -5.66
N SER A 170 6.64 17.19 -5.80
CA SER A 170 6.53 15.85 -6.36
C SER A 170 7.56 14.87 -5.78
N CYS A 171 7.17 13.60 -5.75
CA CYS A 171 8.07 12.46 -5.52
C CYS A 171 7.97 11.46 -6.69
N TYR A 172 8.80 10.43 -6.63
CA TYR A 172 8.79 9.33 -7.59
C TYR A 172 8.69 8.03 -6.82
N PHE A 173 7.73 7.18 -7.17
CA PHE A 173 7.66 5.82 -6.66
C PHE A 173 8.21 4.85 -7.69
N LYS A 174 8.97 3.86 -7.24
CA LYS A 174 9.49 2.76 -8.07
C LYS A 174 9.15 1.44 -7.42
N TYR A 175 8.64 0.52 -8.22
CA TYR A 175 8.31 -0.84 -7.81
C TYR A 175 9.38 -1.83 -8.28
N ASP A 176 9.71 -2.81 -7.46
CA ASP A 176 10.56 -3.95 -7.81
C ASP A 176 9.69 -5.20 -8.05
N PRO A 177 9.55 -5.66 -9.30
CA PRO A 177 8.75 -6.84 -9.62
C PRO A 177 9.21 -8.15 -8.98
N SER A 178 10.46 -8.23 -8.52
CA SER A 178 11.01 -9.45 -7.92
C SER A 178 10.68 -9.59 -6.43
N THR A 179 10.54 -8.48 -5.71
CA THR A 179 10.29 -8.44 -4.26
C THR A 179 8.93 -7.85 -3.90
N GLY A 180 8.25 -7.24 -4.86
CA GLY A 180 7.01 -6.51 -4.64
C GLY A 180 7.20 -5.21 -3.85
N GLN A 181 8.43 -4.83 -3.52
CA GLN A 181 8.73 -3.65 -2.72
C GLN A 181 8.58 -2.38 -3.56
N VAL A 182 8.16 -1.31 -2.90
CA VAL A 182 8.13 0.04 -3.44
C VAL A 182 9.20 0.86 -2.75
N SER A 183 9.86 1.72 -3.51
CA SER A 183 10.79 2.72 -2.99
C SER A 183 10.34 4.12 -3.41
N ILE A 184 10.74 5.13 -2.65
CA ILE A 184 10.43 6.53 -2.93
C ILE A 184 11.71 7.33 -3.15
N ARG A 185 11.76 8.09 -4.25
CA ARG A 185 12.79 9.09 -4.52
C ARG A 185 12.22 10.50 -4.36
N LYS A 186 12.93 11.34 -3.61
CA LYS A 186 12.54 12.70 -3.23
C LYS A 186 13.62 13.70 -3.67
N PRO A 187 13.58 14.21 -4.92
CA PRO A 187 14.54 15.22 -5.35
C PRO A 187 14.40 16.49 -4.53
N VAL A 188 15.51 17.05 -4.07
CA VAL A 188 15.53 18.26 -3.24
C VAL A 188 14.88 19.44 -3.97
N GLU A 189 14.96 19.46 -5.30
CA GLU A 189 14.46 20.54 -6.15
C GLU A 189 12.93 20.53 -6.31
N THR A 190 12.29 19.38 -6.07
CA THR A 190 10.86 19.20 -6.37
C THR A 190 10.04 18.68 -5.20
N PHE A 191 10.64 17.98 -4.24
CA PHE A 191 9.92 17.51 -3.07
C PHE A 191 9.61 18.69 -2.13
N PRO A 192 8.43 18.76 -1.49
CA PRO A 192 8.11 19.88 -0.61
C PRO A 192 9.15 20.00 0.53
N PRO A 193 9.80 21.16 0.71
CA PRO A 193 10.93 21.30 1.62
C PRO A 193 10.55 21.21 3.10
N ASN A 194 9.26 21.40 3.43
CA ASN A 194 8.69 21.25 4.75
C ASN A 194 8.08 19.86 4.99
N MET A 195 8.44 18.86 4.19
CA MET A 195 7.99 17.49 4.38
C MET A 195 9.16 16.52 4.42
N ASP A 196 8.93 15.38 5.05
CA ASP A 196 9.76 14.19 4.89
C ASP A 196 8.87 12.95 4.72
N THR A 197 9.49 11.78 4.58
CA THR A 197 8.75 10.52 4.52
C THR A 197 9.47 9.45 5.30
N VAL A 198 8.71 8.59 5.95
CA VAL A 198 9.14 7.33 6.55
C VAL A 198 8.47 6.20 5.79
N GLN A 199 9.24 5.19 5.37
CA GLN A 199 8.68 3.97 4.84
C GLN A 199 8.39 3.03 6.00
N ASP A 200 7.13 2.61 6.12
CA ASP A 200 6.63 1.82 7.27
C ASP A 200 6.77 0.30 7.01
N ASP A 201 6.65 -0.12 5.74
CA ASP A 201 6.78 -1.52 5.31
C ASP A 201 7.15 -1.59 3.80
N ASN A 202 7.01 -2.76 3.15
CA ASN A 202 7.28 -2.96 1.72
C ASN A 202 6.62 -1.93 0.78
N THR A 203 5.46 -1.37 1.11
CA THR A 203 4.64 -0.54 0.21
C THR A 203 3.99 0.69 0.88
N SER A 204 4.13 0.84 2.20
CA SER A 204 3.47 1.86 3.00
C SER A 204 4.40 3.02 3.32
N PHE A 205 3.93 4.26 3.12
CA PHE A 205 4.69 5.49 3.35
C PHE A 205 3.91 6.49 4.19
N ILE A 206 4.57 6.98 5.23
CA ILE A 206 4.11 8.07 6.07
C ILE A 206 4.74 9.35 5.55
N PHE A 207 3.91 10.30 5.15
CA PHE A 207 4.34 11.65 4.78
C PHE A 207 4.20 12.55 6.00
N ASN A 208 5.32 13.04 6.54
CA ASN A 208 5.29 13.95 7.67
C ASN A 208 5.28 15.39 7.17
N LEU A 209 4.28 16.16 7.57
CA LEU A 209 4.24 17.60 7.39
C LEU A 209 4.90 18.27 8.58
N ASN A 210 5.94 19.05 8.31
CA ASN A 210 6.69 19.78 9.33
C ASN A 210 6.41 21.28 9.21
N ALA A 211 6.66 22.03 10.29
CA ALA A 211 6.63 23.48 10.23
C ALA A 211 7.63 23.99 9.17
N THR A 212 7.22 24.98 8.38
CA THR A 212 8.16 25.68 7.50
C THR A 212 9.25 26.32 8.34
N ALA A 213 10.51 26.07 7.95
CA ALA A 213 11.68 26.74 8.54
C ALA A 213 11.64 28.26 8.33
#